data_AF-A0A519WAY2-F1
#
_entry.id   AF-A0A519WAY2-F1
#
_cell.length_a   1.000
_cell.length_b   1.000
_cell.length_c   1.000
_cell.angle_alpha   90.00
_cell.angle_beta   90.00
_cell.angle_gamma   90.00
#
_symmetry.space_group_name_H-M   'P 1'
#
loop_
_entity.id
_entity.type
_entity.pdbx_description
1 polymer ?
#
loop_
_entity_poly.entity_id
_entity_poly.type
_entity_poly.pdbx_seq_one_letter_code
_entity_poly.pdbx_strand_id
1 'polypeptide(L)'
;MNTTMRSSTEVNFIYTPAINYAFQQNHVPTIRELTITNNSETDWKNIVLTISSEPDFAEVWKAELEFLGPSQSRQFTNIPLTVSITFLAELTEKIKGNLRLSLSIGDEIAYIESYPIEVLPFDQWPGVSILPEIMAAFVTPNNQQIPKIIHQASSLLGKWTGNPSFDEYQSRNPNRVRKQMAAIFETIANLRIVYCSVPASFEEQGQRIRLADAIFENKLANCLDLSLLYAACLEAVGIHAVIVVIKGHAFTGAWLIEESFADVVNDDPSLLTKRSADGIGEMCLVEATCMNAGKERSFDQAVSSAEQKMTNTADFVLFIDIKRARFGSIRPLPLRTFTNLGWKIEEEVHRARENDLPEEISIGVRLLHTDKIEVSKQLLWERKLLDLTLRNSLLNTRITKSVIQFMTINCAKLEDALANGDEFQILAKPSDWNNPVRDAAVHQALHHSDPIADLVKHELSHKRLRSYLSENEIGYGLTHLYRASRTALEENGANTLYVALGMLKWYETDASEKPRFAPILLLPVEIIRKTAQKGYIIRSREEETILNVTLLEMLRQDFGISIGGLENLPRDESGVDVKSVFNIIRQAIMAKSKWDIEEQALLGTFSFSKFILWNDIH
;
A
#
# COMPACT_ATOMS: atom_id res chain seq x y z
N MET A 1 18.30 47.68 -7.76
CA MET A 1 19.48 47.66 -8.64
C MET A 1 19.95 46.23 -8.69
N ASN A 2 19.88 45.63 -9.88
CA ASN A 2 20.18 44.23 -10.17
C ASN A 2 21.57 43.84 -9.66
N THR A 3 21.65 42.86 -8.77
CA THR A 3 22.91 42.16 -8.48
C THR A 3 22.93 40.88 -9.30
N THR A 4 23.74 40.96 -10.34
CA THR A 4 24.07 39.98 -11.36
C THR A 4 24.38 38.60 -10.75
N MET A 5 23.73 37.58 -11.30
CA MET A 5 24.05 36.16 -11.12
C MET A 5 25.56 35.89 -11.27
N ARG A 6 26.15 35.14 -10.34
CA ARG A 6 27.21 34.19 -10.72
C ARG A 6 26.48 32.97 -11.31
N SER A 7 26.53 32.81 -12.62
CA SER A 7 25.86 31.77 -13.41
C SER A 7 26.50 30.38 -13.26
N SER A 8 27.16 30.09 -12.14
CA SER A 8 28.01 28.91 -11.93
C SER A 8 27.42 27.86 -10.99
N THR A 9 26.22 28.10 -10.47
CA THR A 9 25.54 27.21 -9.54
C THR A 9 24.15 26.94 -10.08
N GLU A 10 23.83 25.67 -10.32
CA GLU A 10 22.51 25.23 -10.72
C GLU A 10 21.86 24.51 -9.55
N VAL A 11 20.61 24.92 -9.24
CA VAL A 11 19.82 24.39 -8.14
C VAL A 11 18.49 23.94 -8.68
N ASN A 12 18.18 22.66 -8.51
CA ASN A 12 16.85 22.10 -8.74
C ASN A 12 16.18 21.86 -7.39
N PHE A 13 15.07 22.54 -7.11
CA PHE A 13 14.36 22.46 -5.83
C PHE A 13 12.90 22.08 -6.05
N ILE A 14 12.58 20.83 -5.74
CA ILE A 14 11.23 20.26 -5.89
C ILE A 14 10.58 20.19 -4.52
N TYR A 15 9.54 20.99 -4.32
CA TYR A 15 8.81 21.08 -3.07
C TYR A 15 7.30 21.09 -3.30
N THR A 16 6.54 20.81 -2.25
CA THR A 16 5.08 20.83 -2.27
C THR A 16 4.59 22.27 -2.04
N PRO A 17 3.73 22.82 -2.92
CA PRO A 17 3.39 24.26 -2.92
C PRO A 17 2.46 24.68 -1.77
N ALA A 18 1.90 23.73 -1.03
CA ALA A 18 1.10 24.01 0.16
C ALA A 18 1.38 22.99 1.28
N ILE A 19 1.12 23.40 2.52
CA ILE A 19 1.21 22.55 3.70
C ILE A 19 0.07 22.85 4.66
N ASN A 20 -0.41 21.83 5.37
CA ASN A 20 -1.38 21.97 6.45
C ASN A 20 -1.14 20.88 7.50
N TYR A 21 -2.01 20.82 8.51
CA TYR A 21 -1.93 19.80 9.55
C TYR A 21 -2.00 18.36 9.01
N ALA A 22 -2.91 18.09 8.06
CA ALA A 22 -3.05 16.76 7.46
C ALA A 22 -1.75 16.31 6.79
N PHE A 23 -1.01 17.20 6.12
CA PHE A 23 0.27 16.87 5.46
C PHE A 23 1.31 16.48 6.50
N GLN A 24 1.45 17.29 7.55
CA GLN A 24 2.41 17.04 8.62
C GLN A 24 2.11 15.71 9.34
N GLN A 25 0.85 15.47 9.71
CA GLN A 25 0.44 14.27 10.43
C GLN A 25 0.60 13.00 9.61
N ASN A 26 0.41 13.09 8.29
CA ASN A 26 0.54 11.96 7.37
C ASN A 26 1.93 11.84 6.73
N HIS A 27 2.93 12.54 7.29
CA HIS A 27 4.33 12.51 6.86
C HIS A 27 4.51 12.80 5.35
N VAL A 28 3.70 13.70 4.80
CA VAL A 28 3.84 14.15 3.41
C VAL A 28 5.08 15.06 3.31
N PRO A 29 6.07 14.73 2.47
CA PRO A 29 7.29 15.52 2.36
C PRO A 29 6.99 16.92 1.81
N THR A 30 7.38 17.95 2.56
CA THR A 30 7.32 19.33 2.09
C THR A 30 8.36 19.57 1.00
N ILE A 31 9.55 18.98 1.13
CA ILE A 31 10.66 19.12 0.18
C ILE A 31 11.03 17.73 -0.33
N ARG A 32 10.74 17.47 -1.60
CA ARG A 32 10.90 16.14 -2.23
C ARG A 32 12.32 15.95 -2.72
N GLU A 33 12.89 16.98 -3.34
CA GLU A 33 14.22 16.92 -3.92
C GLU A 33 14.91 18.28 -3.86
N LEU A 34 16.20 18.27 -3.52
CA LEU A 34 17.12 19.36 -3.73
C LEU A 34 18.37 18.80 -4.40
N THR A 35 18.65 19.26 -5.62
CA THR A 35 19.89 18.95 -6.33
C THR A 35 20.69 20.23 -6.52
N ILE A 36 21.94 20.21 -6.06
CA ILE A 36 22.90 21.28 -6.32
C ILE A 36 23.97 20.78 -7.29
N THR A 37 24.31 21.58 -8.29
CA THR A 37 25.35 21.26 -9.27
C THR A 37 26.40 22.37 -9.30
N ASN A 38 27.66 21.97 -9.18
CA ASN A 38 28.79 22.86 -9.37
C ASN A 38 29.09 23.04 -10.87
N ASN A 39 28.60 24.12 -11.46
CA ASN A 39 28.89 24.49 -12.85
C ASN A 39 30.08 25.45 -12.96
N SER A 40 30.87 25.61 -11.89
CA SER A 40 32.12 26.38 -11.92
C SER A 40 33.31 25.51 -12.32
N GLU A 41 34.40 26.14 -12.74
CA GLU A 41 35.67 25.48 -13.04
C GLU A 41 36.48 25.15 -11.77
N THR A 42 35.98 25.50 -10.58
CA THR A 42 36.67 25.40 -9.30
C THR A 42 35.98 24.44 -8.34
N ASP A 43 36.77 23.77 -7.50
CA ASP A 43 36.24 22.95 -6.40
C ASP A 43 35.49 23.80 -5.37
N TRP A 44 34.29 23.36 -4.98
CA TRP A 44 33.61 23.91 -3.82
C TRP A 44 34.05 23.14 -2.57
N LYS A 45 34.35 23.86 -1.49
CA LYS A 45 34.74 23.30 -0.20
C LYS A 45 33.95 23.94 0.93
N ASN A 46 33.72 23.20 2.02
CA ASN A 46 32.97 23.68 3.19
C ASN A 46 31.62 24.26 2.80
N ILE A 47 30.79 23.44 2.16
CA ILE A 47 29.50 23.84 1.63
C ILE A 47 28.46 23.65 2.72
N VAL A 48 27.70 24.70 3.04
CA VAL A 48 26.59 24.63 3.99
C VAL A 48 25.30 25.04 3.30
N LEU A 49 24.34 24.12 3.27
CA LEU A 49 22.97 24.32 2.84
C LEU A 49 22.10 24.60 4.05
N THR A 50 21.28 25.65 3.98
CA THR A 50 20.29 25.97 5.01
C THR A 50 18.94 26.26 4.37
N ILE A 51 17.89 25.64 4.90
CA ILE A 51 16.51 25.88 4.51
C ILE A 51 15.75 26.39 5.73
N SER A 52 15.18 27.57 5.64
CA SER A 52 14.34 28.17 6.68
C SER A 52 12.96 28.52 6.12
N SER A 53 11.96 28.63 6.99
CA SER A 53 10.61 29.07 6.62
C SER A 53 10.35 30.50 7.08
N GLU A 54 9.62 31.28 6.29
CA GLU A 54 9.06 32.57 6.71
C GLU A 54 7.55 32.57 6.42
N PRO A 55 6.65 32.71 7.41
CA PRO A 55 6.93 32.79 8.85
C PRO A 55 7.57 31.50 9.38
N ASP A 56 8.09 31.53 10.61
CA ASP A 56 8.78 30.40 11.27
C ASP A 56 7.80 29.25 11.62
N PHE A 57 7.20 28.64 10.60
CA PHE A 57 6.31 27.48 10.73
C PHE A 57 7.09 26.16 10.81
N ALA A 58 8.38 26.15 10.49
CA ALA A 58 9.24 24.97 10.53
C ALA A 58 10.63 25.27 11.11
N GLU A 59 11.25 24.24 11.68
CA GLU A 59 12.65 24.31 12.12
C GLU A 59 13.60 24.47 10.93
N VAL A 60 14.72 25.15 11.17
CA VAL A 60 15.75 25.36 10.16
C VAL A 60 16.47 24.05 9.87
N TRP A 61 16.37 23.58 8.63
CA TRP A 61 17.12 22.41 8.18
C TRP A 61 18.50 22.83 7.69
N LYS A 62 19.53 22.03 8.03
CA LYS A 62 20.92 22.26 7.61
C LYS A 62 21.58 20.98 7.11
N ALA A 63 22.40 21.11 6.08
CA ALA A 63 23.30 20.06 5.61
C ALA A 63 24.67 20.62 5.25
N GLU A 64 25.71 19.84 5.55
CA GLU A 64 27.10 20.20 5.30
C GLU A 64 27.73 19.21 4.31
N LEU A 65 28.52 19.73 3.37
CA LEU A 65 29.31 18.92 2.43
C LEU A 65 30.74 19.44 2.41
N GLU A 66 31.71 18.55 2.56
CA GLU A 66 33.12 18.94 2.57
C GLU A 66 33.62 19.38 1.20
N PHE A 67 33.13 18.75 0.12
CA PHE A 67 33.67 18.92 -1.22
C PHE A 67 32.63 18.66 -2.32
N LEU A 68 32.64 19.47 -3.38
CA LEU A 68 31.93 19.22 -4.63
C LEU A 68 32.78 19.72 -5.82
N GLY A 69 33.24 18.80 -6.67
CA GLY A 69 34.10 19.12 -7.80
C GLY A 69 33.36 19.74 -9.00
N PRO A 70 34.08 20.23 -10.02
CA PRO A 70 33.50 20.76 -11.25
C PRO A 70 32.58 19.75 -11.94
N SER A 71 31.42 20.22 -12.39
CA SER A 71 30.35 19.44 -13.05
C SER A 71 29.80 18.27 -12.21
N GLN A 72 30.08 18.23 -10.91
CA GLN A 72 29.46 17.26 -10.00
C GLN A 72 28.17 17.80 -9.41
N SER A 73 27.21 16.91 -9.22
CA SER A 73 25.94 17.20 -8.56
C SER A 73 25.80 16.43 -7.26
N ARG A 74 25.18 17.06 -6.27
CA ARG A 74 24.74 16.41 -5.04
C ARG A 74 23.23 16.51 -4.93
N GLN A 75 22.57 15.36 -4.85
CA GLN A 75 21.13 15.24 -4.67
C GLN A 75 20.81 14.89 -3.21
N PHE A 76 19.82 15.58 -2.67
CA PHE A 76 19.16 15.32 -1.39
C PHE A 76 17.70 15.00 -1.68
N THR A 77 17.24 13.83 -1.28
CA THR A 77 15.84 13.42 -1.42
C THR A 77 15.17 13.42 -0.05
N ASN A 78 13.87 13.74 -0.01
CA ASN A 78 13.03 13.67 1.19
C ASN A 78 13.59 14.45 2.39
N ILE A 79 13.89 15.72 2.19
CA ILE A 79 14.46 16.55 3.25
C ILE A 79 13.43 16.66 4.40
N PRO A 80 13.77 16.21 5.62
CA PRO A 80 12.85 16.22 6.75
C PRO A 80 12.75 17.63 7.31
N LEU A 81 11.76 18.38 6.83
CA LEU A 81 11.42 19.69 7.39
C LEU A 81 10.48 19.49 8.58
N THR A 82 10.98 19.71 9.80
CA THR A 82 10.17 19.60 11.02
C THR A 82 9.20 20.78 11.12
N VAL A 83 7.95 20.55 10.71
CA VAL A 83 6.91 21.58 10.73
C VAL A 83 6.21 21.59 12.09
N SER A 84 6.02 22.79 12.65
CA SER A 84 5.42 22.99 13.96
C SER A 84 3.94 22.59 13.98
N ILE A 85 3.64 21.56 14.76
CA ILE A 85 2.29 21.06 15.03
C ILE A 85 1.43 22.18 15.63
N THR A 86 1.98 22.88 16.63
CA THR A 86 1.28 23.98 17.32
C THR A 86 0.95 25.12 16.35
N PHE A 87 1.90 25.51 15.49
CA PHE A 87 1.67 26.56 14.50
C PHE A 87 0.50 26.21 13.57
N LEU A 88 0.52 25.01 12.99
CA LEU A 88 -0.54 24.55 12.10
C LEU A 88 -1.88 24.36 12.81
N ALA A 89 -1.86 23.91 14.07
CA ALA A 89 -3.05 23.73 14.89
C ALA A 89 -3.65 25.07 15.35
N GLU A 90 -2.90 26.16 15.42
CA GLU A 90 -3.42 27.48 15.79
C GLU A 90 -3.87 28.30 14.59
N LEU A 91 -3.36 27.99 13.39
CA LEU A 91 -3.64 28.75 12.18
C LEU A 91 -5.14 28.74 11.84
N THR A 92 -5.74 29.93 11.83
CA THR A 92 -7.17 30.13 11.54
C THR A 92 -7.44 30.50 10.09
N GLU A 93 -6.49 31.14 9.42
CA GLU A 93 -6.60 31.65 8.05
C GLU A 93 -5.40 31.24 7.21
N LYS A 94 -5.61 31.12 5.91
CA LYS A 94 -4.52 30.83 4.97
C LYS A 94 -3.52 31.99 4.96
N ILE A 95 -2.24 31.66 5.06
CA ILE A 95 -1.16 32.63 4.93
C ILE A 95 -0.19 32.23 3.80
N LYS A 96 0.44 33.24 3.21
CA LYS A 96 1.55 33.05 2.28
C LYS A 96 2.84 32.97 3.09
N GLY A 97 3.62 31.92 2.87
CA GLY A 97 4.96 31.79 3.39
C GLY A 97 5.98 31.59 2.27
N ASN A 98 7.25 31.50 2.65
CA ASN A 98 8.36 31.20 1.77
C ASN A 98 9.29 30.19 2.43
N LEU A 99 9.81 29.26 1.63
CA LEU A 99 10.99 28.47 1.97
C LEU A 99 12.21 29.20 1.42
N ARG A 100 13.11 29.64 2.30
CA ARG A 100 14.34 30.31 1.92
C ARG A 100 15.47 29.29 1.90
N LEU A 101 15.97 29.00 0.71
CA LEU A 101 17.14 28.16 0.49
C LEU A 101 18.38 29.05 0.40
N SER A 102 19.39 28.73 1.19
CA SER A 102 20.70 29.37 1.11
C SER A 102 21.80 28.31 1.00
N LEU A 103 22.75 28.59 0.12
CA LEU A 103 23.95 27.80 -0.10
C LEU A 103 25.15 28.72 0.16
N SER A 104 25.97 28.35 1.12
CA SER A 104 27.24 29.00 1.42
C SER A 104 28.39 28.07 1.07
N ILE A 105 29.49 28.65 0.57
CA ILE A 105 30.73 27.96 0.21
C ILE A 105 31.85 28.67 0.97
N GLY A 106 32.40 28.00 1.99
CA GLY A 106 33.23 28.69 2.98
C GLY A 106 32.41 29.76 3.71
N ASP A 107 32.91 31.00 3.75
CA ASP A 107 32.24 32.13 4.41
C ASP A 107 31.36 32.95 3.45
N GLU A 108 31.32 32.62 2.16
CA GLU A 108 30.55 33.36 1.15
C GLU A 108 29.19 32.69 0.87
N ILE A 109 28.11 33.47 0.82
CA ILE A 109 26.81 33.00 0.33
C ILE A 109 26.85 32.97 -1.20
N ALA A 110 26.88 31.77 -1.76
CA ALA A 110 26.96 31.55 -3.21
C ALA A 110 25.59 31.62 -3.89
N TYR A 111 24.53 31.19 -3.19
CA TYR A 111 23.18 31.19 -3.72
C TYR A 111 22.15 31.41 -2.61
N ILE A 112 21.12 32.21 -2.91
CA ILE A 112 19.99 32.43 -2.02
C ILE A 112 18.74 32.66 -2.86
N GLU A 113 17.71 31.85 -2.62
CA GLU A 113 16.43 31.97 -3.32
C GLU A 113 15.27 31.70 -2.34
N SER A 114 14.12 32.29 -2.64
CA SER A 114 12.90 32.15 -1.85
C SER A 114 11.82 31.52 -2.69
N TYR A 115 11.27 30.43 -2.19
CA TYR A 115 10.26 29.62 -2.87
C TYR A 115 8.91 29.80 -2.17
N PRO A 116 7.88 30.30 -2.87
CA PRO A 116 6.58 30.58 -2.26
C PRO A 116 5.87 29.28 -1.87
N ILE A 117 5.27 29.25 -0.68
CA ILE A 117 4.47 28.14 -0.16
C ILE A 117 3.22 28.67 0.53
N GLU A 118 2.08 28.01 0.36
CA GLU A 118 0.87 28.32 1.11
C GLU A 118 0.81 27.50 2.40
N VAL A 119 0.62 28.17 3.55
CA VAL A 119 0.34 27.48 4.81
C VAL A 119 -1.15 27.57 5.06
N LEU A 120 -1.81 26.41 4.99
CA LEU A 120 -3.25 26.31 5.05
C LEU A 120 -3.69 25.97 6.49
N PRO A 121 -4.85 26.49 6.93
CA PRO A 121 -5.41 26.17 8.23
C PRO A 121 -5.79 24.68 8.32
N PHE A 122 -5.92 24.21 9.56
CA PHE A 122 -6.21 22.82 9.92
C PHE A 122 -7.34 22.17 9.12
N ASP A 123 -8.39 22.94 8.86
CA ASP A 123 -9.64 22.55 8.22
C ASP A 123 -9.69 22.91 6.73
N GLN A 124 -8.54 23.11 6.07
CA GLN A 124 -8.49 23.38 4.63
C GLN A 124 -7.84 22.24 3.85
N TRP A 125 -8.59 21.66 2.91
CA TRP A 125 -8.04 20.74 1.92
C TRP A 125 -7.39 21.52 0.77
N PRO A 126 -6.17 21.15 0.32
CA PRO A 126 -5.41 21.88 -0.71
C PRO A 126 -5.86 21.70 -2.16
N GLY A 127 -6.77 20.75 -2.44
CA GLY A 127 -7.23 20.45 -3.80
C GLY A 127 -6.58 19.21 -4.42
N VAL A 128 -7.14 18.75 -5.55
CA VAL A 128 -6.71 17.56 -6.29
C VAL A 128 -5.35 17.75 -6.94
N SER A 129 -4.95 18.99 -7.24
CA SER A 129 -3.70 19.26 -7.97
C SER A 129 -2.43 19.03 -7.13
N ILE A 130 -2.57 18.91 -5.80
CA ILE A 130 -1.44 18.79 -4.88
C ILE A 130 -1.28 17.36 -4.38
N LEU A 131 -2.33 16.82 -3.74
CA LEU A 131 -2.35 15.45 -3.21
C LEU A 131 -3.82 15.03 -2.96
N PRO A 132 -4.53 14.46 -3.95
CA PRO A 132 -5.94 14.13 -3.81
C PRO A 132 -6.26 13.25 -2.59
N GLU A 133 -5.45 12.21 -2.35
CA GLU A 133 -5.65 11.21 -1.31
C GLU A 133 -5.67 11.80 0.10
N ILE A 134 -5.08 12.97 0.33
CA ILE A 134 -5.11 13.64 1.64
C ILE A 134 -6.51 14.06 2.06
N MET A 135 -7.47 14.11 1.12
CA MET A 135 -8.88 14.32 1.42
C MET A 135 -9.41 13.26 2.40
N ALA A 136 -8.87 12.03 2.37
CA ALA A 136 -9.24 10.98 3.30
C ALA A 136 -8.91 11.32 4.77
N ALA A 137 -7.97 12.23 5.04
CA ALA A 137 -7.70 12.72 6.40
C ALA A 137 -8.86 13.54 6.97
N PHE A 138 -9.69 14.15 6.11
CA PHE A 138 -10.86 14.93 6.53
C PHE A 138 -12.10 14.06 6.79
N VAL A 139 -12.04 12.77 6.44
CA VAL A 139 -13.01 11.76 6.89
C VAL A 139 -12.63 11.38 8.32
N THR A 140 -13.41 11.88 9.29
CA THR A 140 -13.09 11.83 10.74
C THR A 140 -14.07 10.93 11.51
N PRO A 141 -13.94 9.59 11.41
CA PRO A 141 -14.89 8.65 12.01
C PRO A 141 -14.93 8.70 13.54
N ASN A 142 -13.83 9.10 14.17
CA ASN A 142 -13.70 9.16 15.64
C ASN A 142 -14.22 10.48 16.24
N ASN A 143 -14.84 11.35 15.42
CA ASN A 143 -15.39 12.60 15.91
C ASN A 143 -16.57 12.35 16.88
N GLN A 144 -16.64 13.14 17.96
CA GLN A 144 -17.62 12.97 19.05
C GLN A 144 -19.09 13.12 18.61
N GLN A 145 -19.37 13.74 17.46
CA GLN A 145 -20.74 13.83 16.92
C GLN A 145 -21.18 12.55 16.18
N ILE A 146 -20.24 11.76 15.64
CA ILE A 146 -20.54 10.59 14.81
C ILE A 146 -21.32 9.51 15.58
N PRO A 147 -20.96 9.13 16.83
CA PRO A 147 -21.74 8.18 17.62
C PRO A 147 -23.21 8.60 17.83
N LYS A 148 -23.49 9.91 17.87
CA LYS A 148 -24.86 10.42 18.02
C LYS A 148 -25.71 10.12 16.78
N ILE A 149 -25.12 10.25 15.58
CA ILE A 149 -25.76 9.85 14.32
C ILE A 149 -25.99 8.35 14.31
N ILE A 150 -24.96 7.55 14.60
CA ILE A 150 -25.04 6.08 14.58
C ILE A 150 -26.13 5.59 15.54
N HIS A 151 -26.21 6.15 16.75
CA HIS A 151 -27.24 5.78 17.72
C HIS A 151 -28.67 6.11 17.25
N GLN A 152 -28.88 7.23 16.56
CA GLN A 152 -30.19 7.56 16.00
C GLN A 152 -30.51 6.68 14.78
N ALA A 153 -29.51 6.42 13.94
CA ALA A 153 -29.64 5.55 12.77
C ALA A 153 -29.94 4.10 13.15
N SER A 154 -29.41 3.58 14.26
CA SER A 154 -29.71 2.22 14.75
C SER A 154 -31.20 2.04 15.05
N SER A 155 -31.84 3.09 15.56
CA SER A 155 -33.29 3.10 15.83
C SER A 155 -34.12 3.03 14.55
N LEU A 156 -33.70 3.73 13.49
CA LEU A 156 -34.34 3.63 12.17
C LEU A 156 -34.11 2.26 11.53
N LEU A 157 -32.87 1.77 11.57
CA LEU A 157 -32.50 0.47 11.05
C LEU A 157 -33.29 -0.66 11.71
N GLY A 158 -33.41 -0.65 13.04
CA GLY A 158 -34.20 -1.61 13.79
C GLY A 158 -35.67 -1.62 13.41
N LYS A 159 -36.27 -0.46 13.12
CA LYS A 159 -37.65 -0.39 12.61
C LYS A 159 -37.81 -1.01 11.23
N TRP A 160 -36.82 -0.87 10.35
CA TRP A 160 -36.88 -1.39 8.97
C TRP A 160 -36.49 -2.86 8.82
N THR A 161 -35.64 -3.38 9.69
CA THR A 161 -35.08 -4.74 9.55
C THR A 161 -35.39 -5.66 10.72
N GLY A 162 -35.91 -5.14 11.84
CA GLY A 162 -36.02 -5.86 13.10
C GLY A 162 -34.68 -6.02 13.85
N ASN A 163 -33.56 -5.54 13.30
CA ASN A 163 -32.24 -5.61 13.92
C ASN A 163 -31.54 -4.24 13.86
N PRO A 164 -31.36 -3.55 15.01
CA PRO A 164 -30.75 -2.21 15.05
C PRO A 164 -29.22 -2.21 14.91
N SER A 165 -28.58 -3.38 14.94
CA SER A 165 -27.12 -3.50 14.90
C SER A 165 -26.58 -3.07 13.55
N PHE A 166 -25.44 -2.37 13.57
CA PHE A 166 -24.60 -2.22 12.39
C PHE A 166 -23.65 -3.41 12.36
N ASP A 167 -23.75 -4.22 11.31
CA ASP A 167 -23.06 -5.52 11.19
C ASP A 167 -22.02 -5.50 10.05
N GLU A 168 -21.63 -4.31 9.59
CA GLU A 168 -20.62 -4.14 8.54
C GLU A 168 -21.03 -4.96 7.31
N TYR A 169 -20.27 -6.02 7.03
CA TYR A 169 -20.47 -6.98 5.95
C TYR A 169 -20.77 -8.41 6.43
N GLN A 170 -20.91 -8.63 7.75
CA GLN A 170 -21.04 -9.96 8.35
C GLN A 170 -22.25 -10.74 7.83
N SER A 171 -23.33 -10.03 7.50
CA SER A 171 -24.54 -10.62 6.90
C SER A 171 -24.35 -11.13 5.47
N ARG A 172 -23.25 -10.75 4.80
CA ARG A 172 -22.95 -11.03 3.38
C ARG A 172 -24.11 -10.71 2.44
N ASN A 173 -24.87 -9.67 2.78
CA ASN A 173 -26.07 -9.28 2.06
C ASN A 173 -25.99 -7.80 1.66
N PRO A 174 -25.78 -7.49 0.37
CA PRO A 174 -25.71 -6.11 -0.13
C PRO A 174 -26.91 -5.25 0.27
N ASN A 175 -28.11 -5.82 0.33
CA ASN A 175 -29.31 -5.09 0.76
C ASN A 175 -29.29 -4.70 2.24
N ARG A 176 -28.61 -5.50 3.08
CA ARG A 176 -28.43 -5.17 4.50
C ARG A 176 -27.50 -3.97 4.64
N VAL A 177 -26.38 -3.97 3.93
CA VAL A 177 -25.44 -2.82 3.89
C VAL A 177 -26.13 -1.57 3.34
N ARG A 178 -26.91 -1.71 2.25
CA ARG A 178 -27.68 -0.60 1.69
C ARG A 178 -28.69 -0.01 2.69
N LYS A 179 -29.34 -0.84 3.53
CA LYS A 179 -30.23 -0.36 4.59
C LYS A 179 -29.48 0.34 5.73
N GLN A 180 -28.28 -0.12 6.09
CA GLN A 180 -27.40 0.57 7.05
C GLN A 180 -27.04 1.97 6.54
N MET A 181 -26.61 2.06 5.28
CA MET A 181 -26.35 3.32 4.58
C MET A 181 -27.59 4.24 4.60
N ALA A 182 -28.74 3.73 4.20
CA ALA A 182 -29.99 4.50 4.18
C ALA A 182 -30.39 5.04 5.57
N ALA A 183 -30.19 4.25 6.63
CA ALA A 183 -30.54 4.68 7.99
C ALA A 183 -29.65 5.85 8.45
N ILE A 184 -28.36 5.83 8.11
CA ILE A 184 -27.43 6.92 8.38
C ILE A 184 -27.82 8.15 7.54
N PHE A 185 -28.10 7.97 6.24
CA PHE A 185 -28.53 9.05 5.35
C PHE A 185 -29.77 9.79 5.89
N GLU A 186 -30.83 9.05 6.23
CA GLU A 186 -32.07 9.65 6.75
C GLU A 186 -31.84 10.33 8.11
N THR A 187 -30.91 9.81 8.93
CA THR A 187 -30.54 10.46 10.20
C THR A 187 -29.86 11.80 9.97
N ILE A 188 -28.91 11.88 9.02
CA ILE A 188 -28.24 13.14 8.67
C ILE A 188 -29.25 14.12 8.05
N ALA A 189 -30.14 13.65 7.18
CA ALA A 189 -31.20 14.49 6.60
C ALA A 189 -32.11 15.11 7.67
N ASN A 190 -32.41 14.35 8.74
CA ASN A 190 -33.19 14.83 9.89
C ASN A 190 -32.48 15.90 10.73
N LEU A 191 -31.16 16.10 10.57
CA LEU A 191 -30.44 17.22 11.18
C LEU A 191 -30.77 18.58 10.53
N ARG A 192 -31.48 18.58 9.39
CA ARG A 192 -31.92 19.79 8.66
C ARG A 192 -30.76 20.75 8.37
N ILE A 193 -29.67 20.24 7.81
CA ILE A 193 -28.47 21.02 7.48
C ILE A 193 -28.72 21.88 6.23
N VAL A 194 -28.52 23.19 6.34
CA VAL A 194 -28.72 24.14 5.24
C VAL A 194 -27.51 24.15 4.30
N TYR A 195 -27.76 24.15 3.00
CA TYR A 195 -26.69 24.19 1.99
C TYR A 195 -26.06 25.58 1.91
N CYS A 196 -24.72 25.65 1.99
CA CYS A 196 -23.97 26.89 1.87
C CYS A 196 -22.86 26.74 0.82
N SER A 197 -23.05 27.33 -0.37
CA SER A 197 -22.10 27.22 -1.48
C SER A 197 -20.76 27.91 -1.20
N VAL A 198 -19.70 27.35 -1.76
CA VAL A 198 -18.35 27.96 -1.87
C VAL A 198 -18.08 28.38 -3.32
N PRO A 199 -17.02 29.15 -3.60
CA PRO A 199 -16.67 29.57 -4.97
C PRO A 199 -16.45 28.38 -5.93
N ALA A 200 -16.58 28.65 -7.24
CA ALA A 200 -16.31 27.67 -8.29
C ALA A 200 -14.83 27.23 -8.30
N SER A 201 -14.55 26.02 -8.82
CA SER A 201 -13.20 25.42 -8.96
C SER A 201 -12.52 24.96 -7.66
N PHE A 202 -13.30 24.57 -6.64
CA PHE A 202 -12.75 24.07 -5.37
C PHE A 202 -11.95 22.78 -5.53
N GLU A 203 -12.22 22.00 -6.57
CA GLU A 203 -11.53 20.75 -6.84
C GLU A 203 -10.04 20.99 -7.11
N GLU A 204 -9.67 22.00 -7.91
CA GLU A 204 -8.27 22.28 -8.27
C GLU A 204 -7.51 23.00 -7.16
N GLN A 205 -8.13 24.00 -6.53
CA GLN A 205 -7.48 24.92 -5.59
C GLN A 205 -7.74 24.59 -4.12
N GLY A 206 -8.59 23.59 -3.86
CA GLY A 206 -9.02 23.23 -2.53
C GLY A 206 -10.06 24.18 -1.94
N GLN A 207 -10.48 23.88 -0.71
CA GLN A 207 -11.41 24.71 0.04
C GLN A 207 -11.35 24.45 1.55
N ARG A 208 -11.90 25.39 2.33
CA ARG A 208 -12.25 25.15 3.73
C ARG A 208 -13.32 24.06 3.82
N ILE A 209 -13.12 23.13 4.74
CA ILE A 209 -14.02 22.04 5.06
C ILE A 209 -14.60 22.31 6.43
N ARG A 210 -15.93 22.32 6.53
CA ARG A 210 -16.60 22.35 7.83
C ARG A 210 -16.55 20.95 8.40
N LEU A 211 -15.75 20.76 9.45
CA LEU A 211 -15.69 19.49 10.18
C LEU A 211 -17.00 19.23 10.92
N ALA A 212 -17.21 17.98 11.37
CA ALA A 212 -18.46 17.52 11.95
C ALA A 212 -18.97 18.42 13.09
N ASP A 213 -18.12 18.87 14.01
CA ASP A 213 -18.52 19.78 15.10
C ASP A 213 -19.10 21.10 14.58
N ALA A 214 -18.46 21.72 13.60
CA ALA A 214 -18.92 22.96 12.98
C ALA A 214 -20.23 22.78 12.21
N ILE A 215 -20.43 21.63 11.54
CA ILE A 215 -21.71 21.29 10.89
C ILE A 215 -22.80 21.12 11.94
N PHE A 216 -22.51 20.43 13.05
CA PHE A 216 -23.47 20.17 14.11
C PHE A 216 -23.94 21.44 14.82
N GLU A 217 -23.01 22.35 15.10
CA GLU A 217 -23.26 23.63 15.76
C GLU A 217 -24.00 24.61 14.83
N ASN A 218 -23.49 24.82 13.62
CA ASN A 218 -23.98 25.90 12.74
C ASN A 218 -25.08 25.45 11.78
N LYS A 219 -25.27 24.14 11.59
CA LYS A 219 -26.21 23.55 10.62
C LYS A 219 -25.99 24.05 9.18
N LEU A 220 -24.73 24.28 8.81
CA LEU A 220 -24.33 24.72 7.46
C LEU A 220 -23.31 23.75 6.88
N ALA A 221 -23.47 23.37 5.61
CA ALA A 221 -22.54 22.51 4.88
C ALA A 221 -22.64 22.70 3.36
N ASN A 222 -21.56 22.47 2.63
CA ASN A 222 -21.57 22.33 1.17
C ASN A 222 -21.59 20.84 0.74
N CYS A 223 -21.42 20.57 -0.56
CA CYS A 223 -21.42 19.22 -1.10
C CYS A 223 -20.26 18.36 -0.58
N LEU A 224 -19.06 18.92 -0.44
CA LEU A 224 -17.90 18.22 0.09
C LEU A 224 -18.05 17.94 1.59
N ASP A 225 -18.43 18.94 2.38
CA ASP A 225 -18.69 18.83 3.83
C ASP A 225 -19.63 17.66 4.15
N LEU A 226 -20.77 17.58 3.44
CA LEU A 226 -21.75 16.51 3.64
C LEU A 226 -21.25 15.14 3.17
N SER A 227 -20.48 15.11 2.08
CA SER A 227 -19.89 13.87 1.58
C SER A 227 -18.89 13.29 2.57
N LEU A 228 -18.03 14.14 3.15
CA LEU A 228 -17.06 13.75 4.17
C LEU A 228 -17.73 13.33 5.48
N LEU A 229 -18.77 14.06 5.92
CA LEU A 229 -19.55 13.69 7.11
C LEU A 229 -20.20 12.32 6.95
N TYR A 230 -20.83 12.07 5.80
CA TYR A 230 -21.49 10.80 5.55
C TYR A 230 -20.48 9.65 5.42
N ALA A 231 -19.37 9.86 4.70
CA ALA A 231 -18.27 8.89 4.64
C ALA A 231 -17.68 8.59 6.03
N ALA A 232 -17.56 9.58 6.91
CA ALA A 232 -17.07 9.39 8.28
C ALA A 232 -18.04 8.52 9.11
N CYS A 233 -19.36 8.70 8.91
CA CYS A 233 -20.35 7.83 9.55
C CYS A 233 -20.29 6.39 9.03
N LEU A 234 -20.10 6.22 7.71
CA LEU A 234 -19.97 4.90 7.08
C LEU A 234 -18.71 4.17 7.57
N GLU A 235 -17.56 4.86 7.58
CA GLU A 235 -16.30 4.31 8.08
C GLU A 235 -16.38 3.93 9.56
N ALA A 236 -17.04 4.76 10.39
CA ALA A 236 -17.23 4.49 11.81
C ALA A 236 -18.09 3.24 12.10
N VAL A 237 -18.91 2.80 11.15
CA VAL A 237 -19.68 1.53 11.24
C VAL A 237 -19.06 0.42 10.39
N GLY A 238 -17.79 0.57 9.98
CA GLY A 238 -17.01 -0.41 9.23
C GLY A 238 -17.37 -0.57 7.74
N ILE A 239 -18.23 0.30 7.20
CA ILE A 239 -18.57 0.30 5.77
C ILE A 239 -17.50 1.08 4.99
N HIS A 240 -16.93 0.45 3.98
CA HIS A 240 -15.87 1.00 3.13
C HIS A 240 -16.43 2.09 2.21
N ALA A 241 -16.19 3.36 2.59
CA ALA A 241 -16.64 4.53 1.86
C ALA A 241 -15.71 4.93 0.71
N VAL A 242 -16.28 5.61 -0.29
CA VAL A 242 -15.56 6.29 -1.36
C VAL A 242 -16.02 7.75 -1.47
N ILE A 243 -15.12 8.66 -1.82
CA ILE A 243 -15.47 10.04 -2.18
C ILE A 243 -15.31 10.20 -3.69
N VAL A 244 -16.30 10.77 -4.35
CA VAL A 244 -16.31 11.00 -5.80
C VAL A 244 -16.27 12.49 -6.06
N VAL A 245 -15.32 12.92 -6.89
CA VAL A 245 -15.14 14.31 -7.30
C VAL A 245 -15.41 14.43 -8.79
N ILE A 246 -16.32 15.33 -9.13
CA ILE A 246 -16.60 15.78 -10.50
C ILE A 246 -16.38 17.29 -10.57
N LYS A 247 -16.37 17.88 -11.76
CA LYS A 247 -16.21 19.33 -11.93
C LYS A 247 -17.24 20.12 -11.09
N GLY A 248 -16.75 20.96 -10.18
CA GLY A 248 -17.56 21.77 -9.29
C GLY A 248 -18.45 21.03 -8.29
N HIS A 249 -18.32 19.71 -8.10
CA HIS A 249 -19.18 18.96 -7.18
C HIS A 249 -18.51 17.71 -6.59
N ALA A 250 -18.88 17.35 -5.37
CA ALA A 250 -18.44 16.13 -4.72
C ALA A 250 -19.64 15.40 -4.11
N PHE A 251 -19.60 14.08 -4.19
CA PHE A 251 -20.55 13.19 -3.53
C PHE A 251 -19.79 11.96 -3.01
N THR A 252 -20.50 10.99 -2.46
CA THR A 252 -19.88 9.83 -1.83
C THR A 252 -20.63 8.55 -2.19
N GLY A 253 -20.07 7.42 -1.81
CA GLY A 253 -20.68 6.12 -1.92
C GLY A 253 -19.99 5.14 -0.99
N ALA A 254 -20.39 3.88 -1.06
CA ALA A 254 -19.73 2.82 -0.34
C ALA A 254 -19.86 1.49 -1.09
N TRP A 255 -18.96 0.58 -0.74
CA TRP A 255 -19.10 -0.81 -1.07
C TRP A 255 -20.24 -1.45 -0.29
N LEU A 256 -21.06 -2.24 -1.00
CA LEU A 256 -22.10 -3.10 -0.43
C LEU A 256 -21.59 -4.51 -0.09
N ILE A 257 -20.35 -4.80 -0.46
CA ILE A 257 -19.58 -6.00 -0.11
C ILE A 257 -18.27 -5.58 0.56
N GLU A 258 -17.65 -6.48 1.30
CA GLU A 258 -16.35 -6.21 1.92
C GLU A 258 -15.27 -6.26 0.85
N GLU A 259 -14.92 -5.12 0.25
CA GLU A 259 -13.92 -4.99 -0.82
C GLU A 259 -13.22 -3.63 -0.75
N SER A 260 -12.12 -3.46 -1.49
CA SER A 260 -11.51 -2.14 -1.74
C SER A 260 -10.88 -2.08 -3.12
N PHE A 261 -10.75 -0.87 -3.66
CA PHE A 261 -9.97 -0.66 -4.88
C PHE A 261 -8.47 -0.95 -4.67
N ALA A 262 -7.77 -1.13 -5.79
CA ALA A 262 -6.34 -1.39 -5.82
C ALA A 262 -5.52 -0.16 -5.42
N ASP A 263 -5.93 1.01 -5.89
CA ASP A 263 -5.26 2.28 -5.66
C ASP A 263 -6.16 3.22 -4.88
N VAL A 264 -5.54 4.12 -4.12
CA VAL A 264 -6.27 5.08 -3.27
C VAL A 264 -7.07 6.05 -4.12
N VAL A 265 -6.46 6.55 -5.20
CA VAL A 265 -7.04 7.52 -6.13
C VAL A 265 -7.18 6.85 -7.49
N ASN A 266 -8.34 7.00 -8.10
CA ASN A 266 -8.63 6.43 -9.43
C ASN A 266 -9.37 7.47 -10.27
N ASP A 267 -9.06 7.55 -11.55
CA ASP A 267 -9.62 8.51 -12.52
C ASP A 267 -10.56 7.86 -13.56
N ASP A 268 -10.68 6.52 -13.56
CA ASP A 268 -11.61 5.80 -14.45
C ASP A 268 -13.02 5.67 -13.81
N PRO A 269 -14.03 6.41 -14.29
CA PRO A 269 -15.40 6.30 -13.78
C PRO A 269 -16.01 4.91 -14.02
N SER A 270 -15.49 4.13 -14.99
CA SER A 270 -16.00 2.79 -15.30
C SER A 270 -15.85 1.81 -14.13
N LEU A 271 -14.89 2.06 -13.24
CA LEU A 271 -14.68 1.26 -12.04
C LEU A 271 -15.84 1.35 -11.05
N LEU A 272 -16.48 2.52 -10.97
CA LEU A 272 -17.66 2.76 -10.15
C LEU A 272 -18.93 2.33 -10.86
N THR A 273 -19.14 2.78 -12.12
CA THR A 273 -20.42 2.57 -12.83
C THR A 273 -20.72 1.10 -13.10
N LYS A 274 -19.71 0.27 -13.38
CA LYS A 274 -19.90 -1.18 -13.52
C LYS A 274 -20.36 -1.84 -12.22
N ARG A 275 -19.83 -1.39 -11.08
CA ARG A 275 -20.12 -1.98 -9.76
C ARG A 275 -21.43 -1.50 -9.15
N SER A 276 -21.84 -0.27 -9.51
CA SER A 276 -23.13 0.28 -9.11
C SER A 276 -24.27 -0.11 -10.05
N ALA A 277 -23.99 -0.76 -11.18
CA ALA A 277 -25.01 -1.11 -12.15
C ALA A 277 -26.07 -2.07 -11.57
N ASP A 278 -27.31 -1.88 -12.02
CA ASP A 278 -28.43 -2.77 -11.70
C ASP A 278 -28.09 -4.23 -12.08
N GLY A 279 -28.29 -5.14 -11.13
CA GLY A 279 -27.95 -6.55 -11.27
C GLY A 279 -26.53 -6.93 -10.82
N ILE A 280 -25.63 -5.96 -10.61
CA ILE A 280 -24.32 -6.18 -9.98
C ILE A 280 -24.39 -5.77 -8.50
N GLY A 281 -24.73 -4.51 -8.21
CA GLY A 281 -25.02 -4.05 -6.85
C GLY A 281 -23.88 -4.25 -5.84
N GLU A 282 -22.62 -4.17 -6.29
CA GLU A 282 -21.44 -4.26 -5.41
C GLU A 282 -21.15 -2.93 -4.71
N MET A 283 -21.61 -1.82 -5.28
CA MET A 283 -21.42 -0.47 -4.73
C MET A 283 -22.70 0.35 -4.81
N CYS A 284 -22.82 1.33 -3.92
CA CYS A 284 -23.91 2.29 -3.90
C CYS A 284 -23.36 3.71 -3.82
N LEU A 285 -23.60 4.52 -4.85
CA LEU A 285 -23.27 5.95 -4.87
C LEU A 285 -24.47 6.75 -4.36
N VAL A 286 -24.22 7.84 -3.63
CA VAL A 286 -25.25 8.64 -2.95
C VAL A 286 -24.95 10.12 -3.13
N GLU A 287 -25.92 10.86 -3.68
CA GLU A 287 -25.84 12.31 -3.76
C GLU A 287 -26.05 12.93 -2.38
N ALA A 288 -24.96 13.33 -1.73
CA ALA A 288 -24.97 13.80 -0.35
C ALA A 288 -25.82 15.08 -0.16
N THR A 289 -25.93 15.95 -1.17
CA THR A 289 -26.74 17.17 -1.06
C THR A 289 -28.25 16.92 -1.00
N CYS A 290 -28.69 15.68 -1.27
CA CYS A 290 -30.08 15.29 -1.03
C CYS A 290 -30.43 15.28 0.47
N MET A 291 -29.45 15.25 1.38
CA MET A 291 -29.66 15.34 2.83
C MET A 291 -29.92 16.78 3.33
N ASN A 292 -29.76 17.80 2.47
CA ASN A 292 -29.94 19.19 2.90
C ASN A 292 -31.39 19.54 3.25
N ALA A 293 -31.54 20.51 4.16
CA ALA A 293 -32.81 21.13 4.47
C ALA A 293 -33.51 21.66 3.21
N GLY A 294 -34.83 21.45 3.13
CA GLY A 294 -35.65 21.84 1.98
C GLY A 294 -35.63 20.86 0.82
N LYS A 295 -34.89 19.75 0.93
CA LYS A 295 -35.03 18.58 0.04
C LYS A 295 -35.91 17.53 0.73
N GLU A 296 -36.83 16.94 -0.03
CA GLU A 296 -37.67 15.81 0.42
C GLU A 296 -37.28 14.52 -0.33
N ARG A 297 -36.02 14.42 -0.74
CA ARG A 297 -35.53 13.29 -1.53
C ARG A 297 -35.26 12.09 -0.63
N SER A 298 -35.79 10.92 -1.00
CA SER A 298 -35.48 9.67 -0.32
C SER A 298 -34.04 9.22 -0.62
N PHE A 299 -33.53 8.27 0.18
CA PHE A 299 -32.27 7.59 -0.10
C PHE A 299 -32.17 7.08 -1.55
N ASP A 300 -33.19 6.38 -2.06
CA ASP A 300 -33.15 5.85 -3.43
C ASP A 300 -33.11 6.95 -4.49
N GLN A 301 -33.80 8.09 -4.26
CA GLN A 301 -33.70 9.24 -5.15
C GLN A 301 -32.32 9.90 -5.10
N ALA A 302 -31.65 9.87 -3.94
CA ALA A 302 -30.27 10.33 -3.82
C ALA A 302 -29.29 9.41 -4.57
N VAL A 303 -29.54 8.10 -4.57
CA VAL A 303 -28.77 7.12 -5.36
C VAL A 303 -28.94 7.36 -6.85
N SER A 304 -30.18 7.41 -7.35
CA SER A 304 -30.42 7.70 -8.78
C SER A 304 -29.85 9.05 -9.22
N SER A 305 -29.84 10.05 -8.32
CA SER A 305 -29.23 11.35 -8.62
C SER A 305 -27.70 11.30 -8.70
N ALA A 306 -27.04 10.37 -8.02
CA ALA A 306 -25.59 10.17 -8.14
C ALA A 306 -25.26 9.38 -9.42
N GLU A 307 -26.02 8.33 -9.72
CA GLU A 307 -25.87 7.55 -10.96
C GLU A 307 -26.05 8.42 -12.21
N GLN A 308 -27.04 9.33 -12.22
CA GLN A 308 -27.20 10.29 -13.31
C GLN A 308 -25.96 11.18 -13.50
N LYS A 309 -25.30 11.63 -12.43
CA LYS A 309 -24.07 12.43 -12.56
C LYS A 309 -22.92 11.64 -13.16
N MET A 310 -22.87 10.34 -12.91
CA MET A 310 -21.86 9.44 -13.48
C MET A 310 -22.04 9.17 -14.98
N THR A 311 -23.18 9.55 -15.58
CA THR A 311 -23.37 9.43 -17.04
C THR A 311 -22.54 10.42 -17.83
N ASN A 312 -22.21 11.59 -17.27
CA ASN A 312 -21.34 12.57 -17.90
C ASN A 312 -19.87 12.31 -17.55
N THR A 313 -19.23 11.39 -18.27
CA THR A 313 -17.83 11.02 -18.04
C THR A 313 -16.84 12.17 -18.26
N ALA A 314 -17.20 13.21 -19.01
CA ALA A 314 -16.34 14.37 -19.27
C ALA A 314 -16.18 15.30 -18.07
N ASP A 315 -17.07 15.21 -17.08
CA ASP A 315 -17.00 15.97 -15.83
C ASP A 315 -16.33 15.18 -14.70
N PHE A 316 -16.08 13.89 -14.91
CA PHE A 316 -15.42 13.05 -13.92
C PHE A 316 -13.97 13.50 -13.69
N VAL A 317 -13.58 13.70 -12.43
CA VAL A 317 -12.22 14.07 -12.07
C VAL A 317 -11.49 12.87 -11.47
N LEU A 318 -11.96 12.37 -10.32
CA LEU A 318 -11.38 11.22 -9.63
C LEU A 318 -12.34 10.69 -8.56
N PHE A 319 -12.04 9.51 -8.03
CA PHE A 319 -12.58 9.03 -6.76
C PHE A 319 -11.49 8.55 -5.82
N ILE A 320 -11.77 8.61 -4.52
CA ILE A 320 -10.85 8.23 -3.44
C ILE A 320 -11.49 7.12 -2.62
N ASP A 321 -10.81 5.98 -2.52
CA ASP A 321 -11.20 4.86 -1.66
C ASP A 321 -10.63 5.06 -0.25
N ILE A 322 -11.51 5.26 0.73
CA ILE A 322 -11.12 5.62 2.10
C ILE A 322 -10.46 4.44 2.80
N LYS A 323 -10.99 3.22 2.64
CA LYS A 323 -10.38 2.01 3.23
C LYS A 323 -8.97 1.82 2.69
N ARG A 324 -8.80 2.00 1.38
CA ARG A 324 -7.50 1.90 0.73
C ARG A 324 -6.53 3.01 1.17
N ALA A 325 -7.03 4.22 1.40
CA ALA A 325 -6.26 5.32 1.99
C ALA A 325 -5.73 4.98 3.39
N ARG A 326 -6.52 4.28 4.22
CA ARG A 326 -6.08 3.80 5.55
C ARG A 326 -4.95 2.79 5.46
N PHE A 327 -5.01 1.84 4.52
CA PHE A 327 -3.88 0.94 4.24
C PHE A 327 -2.64 1.71 3.78
N GLY A 328 -2.84 2.81 3.06
CA GLY A 328 -1.81 3.79 2.73
C GLY A 328 -1.39 4.67 3.91
N SER A 329 -1.73 4.34 5.16
CA SER A 329 -1.39 5.09 6.38
C SER A 329 -1.90 6.53 6.44
N ILE A 330 -2.93 6.88 5.66
CA ILE A 330 -3.58 8.20 5.78
C ILE A 330 -4.52 8.16 6.98
N ARG A 331 -4.10 8.83 8.05
CA ARG A 331 -4.84 8.94 9.31
C ARG A 331 -5.84 10.09 9.25
N PRO A 332 -7.02 9.93 9.87
CA PRO A 332 -7.94 11.04 10.10
C PRO A 332 -7.28 12.18 10.88
N LEU A 333 -7.76 13.40 10.64
CA LEU A 333 -7.44 14.55 11.48
C LEU A 333 -7.87 14.27 12.94
N PRO A 334 -7.04 14.65 13.92
CA PRO A 334 -7.39 14.47 15.32
C PRO A 334 -8.50 15.43 15.73
N LEU A 335 -9.13 15.13 16.86
CA LEU A 335 -10.03 16.06 17.51
C LEU A 335 -9.25 17.29 18.00
N ARG A 336 -9.80 18.47 17.74
CA ARG A 336 -9.21 19.76 18.10
C ARG A 336 -10.24 20.56 18.90
N THR A 337 -9.95 20.82 20.17
CA THR A 337 -10.81 21.59 21.07
C THR A 337 -10.16 22.91 21.46
N PHE A 338 -10.98 23.97 21.54
CA PHE A 338 -10.50 25.27 21.98
C PHE A 338 -10.53 25.33 23.51
N THR A 339 -9.37 25.57 24.13
CA THR A 339 -9.21 25.70 25.57
C THR A 339 -8.73 27.10 25.94
N ASN A 340 -8.71 27.44 27.24
CA ASN A 340 -8.21 28.73 27.73
C ASN A 340 -6.74 29.01 27.38
N LEU A 341 -5.98 27.98 26.95
CA LEU A 341 -4.57 28.08 26.53
C LEU A 341 -4.40 28.03 25.00
N GLY A 342 -5.49 28.13 24.24
CA GLY A 342 -5.49 27.97 22.79
C GLY A 342 -6.04 26.62 22.34
N TRP A 343 -5.77 26.28 21.09
CA TRP A 343 -6.23 25.02 20.49
C TRP A 343 -5.43 23.84 21.03
N LYS A 344 -6.13 22.86 21.60
CA LYS A 344 -5.55 21.62 22.08
C LYS A 344 -5.99 20.47 21.19
N ILE A 345 -5.03 19.62 20.86
CA ILE A 345 -5.26 18.39 20.12
C ILE A 345 -5.54 17.28 21.14
N GLU A 346 -6.67 16.61 20.98
CA GLU A 346 -7.00 15.43 21.78
C GLU A 346 -6.30 14.23 21.15
N GLU A 347 -5.23 13.75 21.80
CA GLU A 347 -4.61 12.49 21.43
C GLU A 347 -5.59 11.35 21.72
N GLU A 348 -5.73 10.42 20.77
CA GLU A 348 -6.47 9.19 21.02
C GLU A 348 -5.86 8.46 22.21
N VAL A 349 -6.62 8.36 23.30
CA VAL A 349 -6.25 7.52 24.42
C VAL A 349 -6.25 6.09 23.89
N HIS A 350 -5.07 5.51 23.67
CA HIS A 350 -4.94 4.10 23.32
C HIS A 350 -5.74 3.29 24.33
N ARG A 351 -6.80 2.60 23.86
CA ARG A 351 -7.55 1.67 24.70
C ARG A 351 -6.56 0.67 25.29
N ALA A 352 -6.68 0.46 26.61
CA ALA A 352 -5.83 -0.48 27.33
C ALA A 352 -5.80 -1.82 26.60
N ARG A 353 -4.60 -2.37 26.43
CA ARG A 353 -4.33 -3.64 25.75
C ARG A 353 -5.27 -4.72 26.29
N GLU A 354 -6.02 -5.38 25.42
CA GLU A 354 -6.65 -6.65 25.76
C GLU A 354 -5.52 -7.64 26.06
N ASN A 355 -5.46 -8.12 27.30
CA ASN A 355 -4.48 -9.11 27.73
C ASN A 355 -5.04 -10.50 27.39
N ASP A 356 -4.94 -10.86 26.11
CA ASP A 356 -5.29 -12.21 25.66
C ASP A 356 -4.29 -13.23 26.23
N LEU A 357 -4.79 -14.43 26.54
CA LEU A 357 -3.95 -15.58 26.86
C LEU A 357 -2.99 -15.83 25.69
N PRO A 358 -1.67 -15.93 25.91
CA PRO A 358 -0.73 -16.28 24.84
C PRO A 358 -1.13 -17.59 24.18
N GLU A 359 -1.07 -17.65 22.85
CA GLU A 359 -1.23 -18.92 22.12
C GLU A 359 -0.22 -19.96 22.64
N GLU A 360 -0.65 -21.22 22.73
CA GLU A 360 0.26 -22.31 23.07
C GLU A 360 1.36 -22.43 22.02
N ILE A 361 2.62 -22.58 22.47
CA ILE A 361 3.75 -22.78 21.56
C ILE A 361 3.61 -24.16 20.91
N SER A 362 3.36 -24.20 19.61
CA SER A 362 3.35 -25.45 18.86
C SER A 362 4.76 -26.01 18.73
N ILE A 363 5.02 -27.13 19.41
CA ILE A 363 6.29 -27.86 19.30
C ILE A 363 6.20 -28.74 18.06
N GLY A 364 6.82 -28.30 16.96
CA GLY A 364 6.92 -29.09 15.74
C GLY A 364 7.65 -30.42 15.94
N VAL A 365 7.44 -31.37 15.04
CA VAL A 365 8.12 -32.68 15.06
C VAL A 365 9.63 -32.47 15.05
N ARG A 366 10.35 -33.02 16.04
CA ARG A 366 11.81 -33.06 16.03
C ARG A 366 12.26 -34.00 14.92
N LEU A 367 13.16 -33.54 14.05
CA LEU A 367 13.88 -34.38 13.09
C LEU A 367 14.38 -35.65 13.78
N LEU A 368 13.83 -36.80 13.39
CA LEU A 368 14.40 -38.09 13.72
C LEU A 368 15.65 -38.24 12.86
N HIS A 369 16.83 -38.15 13.49
CA HIS A 369 18.11 -38.45 12.85
C HIS A 369 17.99 -39.82 12.16
N THR A 370 17.99 -39.81 10.83
CA THR A 370 17.96 -41.04 10.02
C THR A 370 19.41 -41.36 9.65
N ASP A 371 19.97 -42.40 10.26
CA ASP A 371 21.40 -42.71 10.19
C ASP A 371 21.86 -43.33 8.86
N LYS A 372 20.99 -43.45 7.85
CA LYS A 372 21.33 -43.78 6.46
C LYS A 372 20.09 -43.69 5.58
N ILE A 373 20.15 -42.84 4.55
CA ILE A 373 19.23 -42.93 3.41
C ILE A 373 19.76 -44.05 2.51
N GLU A 374 19.04 -45.16 2.36
CA GLU A 374 19.42 -46.20 1.39
C GLU A 374 19.33 -45.63 -0.03
N VAL A 375 20.48 -45.48 -0.68
CA VAL A 375 20.54 -44.88 -2.02
C VAL A 375 20.58 -45.98 -3.08
N SER A 376 19.51 -46.10 -3.88
CA SER A 376 19.49 -47.02 -5.02
C SER A 376 20.46 -46.56 -6.13
N LYS A 377 20.92 -47.50 -6.97
CA LYS A 377 21.80 -47.18 -8.13
C LYS A 377 21.15 -46.21 -9.12
N GLN A 378 19.82 -46.23 -9.21
CA GLN A 378 19.01 -45.35 -10.05
C GLN A 378 19.03 -43.90 -9.50
N LEU A 379 18.82 -43.75 -8.20
CA LEU A 379 18.88 -42.46 -7.49
C LEU A 379 20.28 -41.82 -7.59
N LEU A 380 21.36 -42.62 -7.59
CA LEU A 380 22.73 -42.15 -7.83
C LEU A 380 22.96 -41.64 -9.27
N TRP A 381 22.28 -42.22 -10.26
CA TRP A 381 22.36 -41.81 -11.66
C TRP A 381 21.59 -40.51 -11.90
N GLU A 382 20.39 -40.43 -11.35
CA GLU A 382 19.53 -39.24 -11.34
C GLU A 382 20.24 -38.03 -10.72
N ARG A 383 20.93 -38.24 -9.60
CA ARG A 383 21.70 -37.19 -8.92
C ARG A 383 22.89 -36.65 -9.73
N LYS A 384 23.49 -37.45 -10.61
CA LYS A 384 24.58 -37.00 -11.50
C LYS A 384 24.11 -36.09 -12.64
N LEU A 385 22.80 -36.02 -12.88
CA LEU A 385 22.24 -35.14 -13.91
C LEU A 385 22.05 -33.71 -13.40
N LEU A 386 22.00 -33.50 -12.08
CA LEU A 386 21.77 -32.18 -11.48
C LEU A 386 22.96 -31.23 -11.70
N ASP A 387 22.66 -29.98 -12.06
CA ASP A 387 23.66 -28.91 -12.15
C ASP A 387 23.81 -28.23 -10.78
N LEU A 388 24.90 -28.54 -10.07
CA LEU A 388 25.21 -27.96 -8.77
C LEU A 388 26.00 -26.64 -8.85
N THR A 389 26.17 -26.07 -10.05
CA THR A 389 26.89 -24.80 -10.20
C THR A 389 26.03 -23.60 -9.80
N LEU A 390 26.68 -22.51 -9.38
CA LEU A 390 26.02 -21.23 -9.05
C LEU A 390 25.35 -20.52 -10.24
N ARG A 391 25.41 -21.11 -11.45
CA ARG A 391 24.65 -20.65 -12.61
C ARG A 391 23.21 -21.15 -12.56
N ASN A 392 22.94 -22.21 -11.81
CA ASN A 392 21.61 -22.75 -11.62
C ASN A 392 20.78 -21.85 -10.70
N SER A 393 19.64 -21.36 -11.19
CA SER A 393 18.72 -20.54 -10.40
C SER A 393 18.11 -21.30 -9.23
N LEU A 394 18.08 -22.63 -9.26
CA LEU A 394 17.66 -23.45 -8.12
C LEU A 394 18.65 -23.42 -6.95
N LEU A 395 19.88 -22.96 -7.13
CA LEU A 395 20.86 -22.82 -6.04
C LEU A 395 21.22 -21.36 -5.75
N ASN A 396 21.03 -20.49 -6.74
CA ASN A 396 21.39 -19.08 -6.67
C ASN A 396 20.38 -18.24 -7.46
N THR A 397 19.17 -18.13 -6.93
CA THR A 397 18.15 -17.22 -7.44
C THR A 397 18.63 -15.79 -7.31
N ARG A 398 18.74 -15.11 -8.45
CA ARG A 398 19.02 -13.67 -8.50
C ARG A 398 17.74 -12.95 -8.86
N ILE A 399 17.40 -11.93 -8.07
CA ILE A 399 16.33 -11.01 -8.43
C ILE A 399 16.79 -10.29 -9.71
N THR A 400 16.13 -10.63 -10.80
CA THR A 400 16.38 -10.12 -12.15
C THR A 400 15.03 -9.75 -12.76
N LYS A 401 15.01 -9.20 -13.96
CA LYS A 401 13.75 -8.85 -14.66
C LYS A 401 12.85 -10.06 -14.94
N SER A 402 13.36 -11.28 -14.82
CA SER A 402 12.63 -12.55 -14.99
C SER A 402 12.22 -13.21 -13.68
N VAL A 403 12.32 -12.50 -12.55
CA VAL A 403 11.86 -12.98 -11.24
C VAL A 403 11.11 -11.84 -10.56
N ILE A 404 9.83 -12.05 -10.28
CA ILE A 404 8.97 -11.10 -9.60
C ILE A 404 8.82 -11.55 -8.15
N GLN A 405 9.30 -10.73 -7.22
CA GLN A 405 9.09 -10.95 -5.80
C GLN A 405 7.72 -10.39 -5.37
N PHE A 406 6.93 -11.21 -4.68
CA PHE A 406 5.66 -10.79 -4.11
C PHE A 406 5.83 -10.18 -2.73
N MET A 407 5.00 -9.17 -2.43
CA MET A 407 4.71 -8.73 -1.08
C MET A 407 3.80 -9.78 -0.44
N THR A 408 4.36 -10.83 0.14
CA THR A 408 3.60 -11.80 0.94
C THR A 408 4.14 -11.83 2.35
N ILE A 409 3.22 -11.99 3.31
CA ILE A 409 3.55 -12.20 4.72
C ILE A 409 3.29 -13.64 5.16
N ASN A 410 2.75 -14.49 4.27
CA ASN A 410 2.40 -15.87 4.60
C ASN A 410 2.45 -16.75 3.35
N CYS A 411 3.57 -17.45 3.15
CA CYS A 411 3.74 -18.40 2.06
C CYS A 411 2.77 -19.57 2.13
N ALA A 412 2.39 -20.03 3.33
CA ALA A 412 1.45 -21.14 3.49
C ALA A 412 0.07 -20.78 2.94
N LYS A 413 -0.49 -19.64 3.36
CA LYS A 413 -1.80 -19.17 2.85
C LYS A 413 -1.82 -18.95 1.33
N LEU A 414 -0.69 -18.55 0.74
CA LEU A 414 -0.58 -18.40 -0.70
C LEU A 414 -0.57 -19.76 -1.41
N GLU A 415 0.13 -20.75 -0.85
CA GLU A 415 0.13 -22.13 -1.32
C GLU A 415 -1.29 -22.71 -1.25
N ASP A 416 -1.93 -22.64 -0.08
CA ASP A 416 -3.29 -23.13 0.17
C ASP A 416 -4.29 -22.54 -0.84
N ALA A 417 -4.24 -21.23 -1.06
CA ALA A 417 -5.18 -20.56 -1.96
C ALA A 417 -4.98 -20.98 -3.42
N LEU A 418 -3.72 -21.06 -3.87
CA LEU A 418 -3.41 -21.55 -5.23
C LEU A 418 -3.74 -23.04 -5.38
N ALA A 419 -3.46 -23.87 -4.37
CA ALA A 419 -3.81 -25.30 -4.37
C ALA A 419 -5.33 -25.53 -4.45
N ASN A 420 -6.12 -24.66 -3.81
CA ASN A 420 -7.58 -24.64 -3.92
C ASN A 420 -8.12 -24.14 -5.27
N GLY A 421 -7.24 -23.75 -6.21
CA GLY A 421 -7.59 -23.34 -7.56
C GLY A 421 -7.91 -21.85 -7.71
N ASP A 422 -7.60 -21.01 -6.72
CA ASP A 422 -7.80 -19.57 -6.85
C ASP A 422 -6.88 -18.96 -7.91
N GLU A 423 -7.42 -17.99 -8.64
CA GLU A 423 -6.67 -17.21 -9.62
C GLU A 423 -6.32 -15.84 -9.03
N PHE A 424 -5.04 -15.46 -9.07
CA PHE A 424 -4.56 -14.21 -8.49
C PHE A 424 -4.13 -13.21 -9.56
N GLN A 425 -4.62 -11.98 -9.46
CA GLN A 425 -4.15 -10.87 -10.28
C GLN A 425 -2.81 -10.33 -9.74
N ILE A 426 -1.82 -10.17 -10.62
CA ILE A 426 -0.52 -9.60 -10.23
C ILE A 426 -0.52 -8.11 -10.50
N LEU A 427 -0.17 -7.33 -9.48
CA LEU A 427 -0.18 -5.88 -9.49
C LEU A 427 1.20 -5.31 -9.10
N ALA A 428 1.46 -4.09 -9.57
CA ALA A 428 2.63 -3.31 -9.17
C ALA A 428 2.58 -2.99 -7.67
N LYS A 429 3.69 -2.46 -7.15
CA LYS A 429 3.65 -1.78 -5.85
C LYS A 429 2.58 -0.68 -5.88
N PRO A 430 1.87 -0.45 -4.77
CA PRO A 430 0.92 0.63 -4.67
C PRO A 430 1.40 1.97 -5.24
N SER A 431 0.54 2.65 -6.00
CA SER A 431 0.85 3.98 -6.56
C SER A 431 1.20 5.01 -5.47
N ASP A 432 0.52 4.97 -4.33
CA ASP A 432 0.78 5.82 -3.16
C ASP A 432 2.12 5.53 -2.46
N TRP A 433 2.83 4.46 -2.85
CA TRP A 433 4.17 4.11 -2.34
C TRP A 433 5.29 4.52 -3.30
N ASN A 434 4.98 5.17 -4.42
CA ASN A 434 5.99 5.81 -5.27
C ASN A 434 6.61 7.07 -4.61
N ASN A 435 6.25 7.39 -3.38
CA ASN A 435 6.87 8.46 -2.60
C ASN A 435 8.11 7.92 -1.84
N PRO A 436 9.34 8.32 -2.22
CA PRO A 436 10.58 7.71 -1.73
C PRO A 436 10.81 7.88 -0.21
N VAL A 437 10.00 8.67 0.50
CA VAL A 437 10.00 8.73 1.97
C VAL A 437 9.66 7.35 2.57
N ARG A 438 8.86 6.53 1.87
CA ARG A 438 8.45 5.20 2.32
C ARG A 438 9.45 4.11 1.96
N ASP A 439 10.26 4.28 0.92
CA ASP A 439 11.20 3.24 0.45
C ASP A 439 12.23 2.85 1.54
N ALA A 440 12.64 3.79 2.41
CA ALA A 440 13.59 3.50 3.49
C ALA A 440 12.97 2.74 4.69
N ALA A 441 11.68 2.96 4.97
CA ALA A 441 10.96 2.29 6.06
C ALA A 441 10.42 0.91 5.64
N VAL A 442 10.01 0.77 4.37
CA VAL A 442 9.47 -0.47 3.79
C VAL A 442 10.52 -1.61 3.75
N HIS A 443 11.81 -1.27 3.71
CA HIS A 443 12.88 -2.28 3.69
C HIS A 443 13.38 -2.75 5.06
N GLN A 444 13.00 -2.11 6.18
CA GLN A 444 13.61 -2.39 7.50
C GLN A 444 12.65 -2.73 8.65
N ALA A 445 11.33 -2.66 8.46
CA ALA A 445 10.39 -2.92 9.56
C ALA A 445 9.33 -3.99 9.21
N LEU A 446 9.76 -5.20 8.87
CA LEU A 446 8.88 -6.38 8.96
C LEU A 446 8.72 -6.80 10.43
N HIS A 447 8.08 -5.94 11.22
CA HIS A 447 7.53 -6.29 12.53
C HIS A 447 6.01 -6.33 12.43
N HIS A 448 5.39 -7.32 13.08
CA HIS A 448 3.99 -7.75 12.99
C HIS A 448 2.88 -6.73 13.34
N SER A 449 3.13 -5.42 13.24
CA SER A 449 2.15 -4.35 13.46
C SER A 449 2.38 -3.18 12.49
N ASP A 450 2.25 -3.43 11.19
CA ASP A 450 2.44 -2.45 10.13
C ASP A 450 1.21 -2.44 9.19
N PRO A 451 0.63 -1.27 8.84
CA PRO A 451 -0.37 -1.12 7.76
C PRO A 451 -0.08 -1.91 6.48
N ILE A 452 1.19 -2.16 6.17
CA ILE A 452 1.62 -3.04 5.07
C ILE A 452 1.10 -4.47 5.23
N ALA A 453 1.19 -5.04 6.43
CA ALA A 453 0.75 -6.42 6.68
C ALA A 453 -0.76 -6.56 6.50
N ASP A 454 -1.55 -5.57 6.93
CA ASP A 454 -3.00 -5.59 6.74
C ASP A 454 -3.39 -5.39 5.27
N LEU A 455 -2.66 -4.53 4.53
CA LEU A 455 -2.82 -4.43 3.08
C LEU A 455 -2.53 -5.76 2.38
N VAL A 456 -1.44 -6.45 2.72
CA VAL A 456 -1.07 -7.73 2.10
C VAL A 456 -2.12 -8.81 2.40
N LYS A 457 -2.62 -8.89 3.64
CA LYS A 457 -3.71 -9.81 4.00
C LYS A 457 -4.98 -9.50 3.19
N HIS A 458 -5.31 -8.22 3.08
CA HIS A 458 -6.49 -7.76 2.34
C HIS A 458 -6.35 -8.04 0.83
N GLU A 459 -5.20 -7.77 0.22
CA GLU A 459 -4.98 -8.06 -1.20
C GLU A 459 -5.08 -9.57 -1.45
N LEU A 460 -4.49 -10.40 -0.57
CA LEU A 460 -4.59 -11.86 -0.66
C LEU A 460 -6.04 -12.36 -0.57
N SER A 461 -6.83 -11.87 0.41
CA SER A 461 -8.25 -12.28 0.53
C SER A 461 -9.10 -11.87 -0.68
N HIS A 462 -8.69 -10.83 -1.40
CA HIS A 462 -9.33 -10.32 -2.60
C HIS A 462 -8.64 -10.75 -3.89
N LYS A 463 -7.90 -11.87 -3.86
CA LYS A 463 -7.29 -12.51 -5.04
C LYS A 463 -6.35 -11.60 -5.82
N ARG A 464 -5.61 -10.73 -5.12
CA ARG A 464 -4.59 -9.83 -5.65
C ARG A 464 -3.24 -10.09 -4.99
N LEU A 465 -2.17 -10.06 -5.80
CA LEU A 465 -0.79 -10.18 -5.33
C LEU A 465 0.01 -8.96 -5.78
N ARG A 466 0.60 -8.26 -4.81
CA ARG A 466 1.45 -7.09 -5.06
C ARG A 466 2.90 -7.49 -5.18
N SER A 467 3.64 -6.76 -5.99
CA SER A 467 5.10 -6.88 -6.13
C SER A 467 5.78 -5.60 -5.68
N TYR A 468 7.09 -5.63 -5.44
CA TYR A 468 7.87 -4.43 -5.13
C TYR A 468 8.21 -3.56 -6.36
N LEU A 469 7.78 -3.98 -7.56
CA LEU A 469 8.12 -3.33 -8.83
C LEU A 469 7.13 -2.20 -9.16
N SER A 470 7.60 -1.15 -9.84
CA SER A 470 6.74 -0.10 -10.41
C SER A 470 5.84 -0.65 -11.53
N GLU A 471 4.81 0.11 -11.94
CA GLU A 471 3.89 -0.29 -13.02
C GLU A 471 4.60 -0.65 -14.33
N ASN A 472 5.61 0.12 -14.70
CA ASN A 472 6.39 -0.14 -15.90
C ASN A 472 7.20 -1.43 -15.77
N GLU A 473 7.91 -1.60 -14.65
CA GLU A 473 8.76 -2.76 -14.40
C GLU A 473 7.97 -4.06 -14.29
N ILE A 474 6.82 -4.03 -13.59
CA ILE A 474 5.96 -5.20 -13.46
C ILE A 474 5.35 -5.59 -14.82
N GLY A 475 4.95 -4.60 -15.63
CA GLY A 475 4.41 -4.82 -16.96
C GLY A 475 5.42 -5.48 -17.90
N TYR A 476 6.68 -5.02 -17.88
CA TYR A 476 7.78 -5.67 -18.61
C TYR A 476 8.08 -7.07 -18.06
N GLY A 477 8.18 -7.24 -16.75
CA GLY A 477 8.48 -8.53 -16.10
C GLY A 477 7.43 -9.60 -16.39
N LEU A 478 6.15 -9.27 -16.24
CA LEU A 478 5.03 -10.17 -16.52
C LEU A 478 4.94 -10.52 -18.00
N THR A 479 5.14 -9.54 -18.90
CA THR A 479 5.16 -9.81 -20.35
C THR A 479 6.31 -10.72 -20.74
N HIS A 480 7.48 -10.53 -20.13
CA HIS A 480 8.63 -11.40 -20.34
C HIS A 480 8.36 -12.83 -19.84
N LEU A 481 7.87 -12.99 -18.61
CA LEU A 481 7.52 -14.29 -18.03
C LEU A 481 6.45 -15.03 -18.84
N TYR A 482 5.42 -14.32 -19.29
CA TYR A 482 4.38 -14.87 -20.16
C TYR A 482 4.93 -15.43 -21.47
N ARG A 483 5.82 -14.68 -22.14
CA ARG A 483 6.47 -15.13 -23.38
C ARG A 483 7.42 -16.31 -23.12
N ALA A 484 8.28 -16.19 -22.11
CA ALA A 484 9.26 -17.22 -21.77
C ALA A 484 8.58 -18.56 -21.39
N SER A 485 7.50 -18.51 -20.60
CA SER A 485 6.72 -19.69 -20.23
C SER A 485 6.09 -20.37 -21.44
N ARG A 486 5.52 -19.61 -22.39
CA ARG A 486 4.99 -20.17 -23.65
C ARG A 486 6.07 -20.78 -24.52
N THR A 487 7.19 -20.08 -24.72
CA THR A 487 8.31 -20.59 -25.52
C THR A 487 8.85 -21.88 -24.92
N ALA A 488 9.03 -21.96 -23.61
CA ALA A 488 9.49 -23.18 -22.95
C ALA A 488 8.52 -24.35 -23.11
N LEU A 489 7.21 -24.10 -23.04
CA LEU A 489 6.18 -25.11 -23.26
C LEU A 489 6.15 -25.59 -24.73
N GLU A 490 6.30 -24.67 -25.69
CA GLU A 490 6.31 -24.97 -27.13
C GLU A 490 7.58 -25.70 -27.59
N GLU A 491 8.75 -25.34 -27.05
CA GLU A 491 10.04 -25.91 -27.43
C GLU A 491 10.38 -27.21 -26.69
N ASN A 492 10.13 -27.25 -25.37
CA ASN A 492 10.57 -28.35 -24.51
C ASN A 492 9.41 -29.21 -23.97
N GLY A 493 8.15 -28.85 -24.27
CA GLY A 493 6.97 -29.58 -23.77
C GLY A 493 6.77 -29.51 -22.25
N ALA A 494 7.54 -28.68 -21.54
CA ALA A 494 7.63 -28.71 -20.09
C ALA A 494 7.35 -27.36 -19.46
N ASN A 495 6.65 -27.40 -18.32
CA ASN A 495 6.44 -26.22 -17.51
C ASN A 495 7.77 -25.78 -16.88
N THR A 496 8.04 -24.48 -16.98
CA THR A 496 9.22 -23.88 -16.33
C THR A 496 8.83 -22.74 -15.40
N LEU A 497 7.54 -22.40 -15.29
CA LEU A 497 7.07 -21.29 -14.47
C LEU A 497 6.58 -21.80 -13.12
N TYR A 498 7.17 -21.27 -12.05
CA TYR A 498 6.83 -21.65 -10.68
C TYR A 498 6.73 -20.42 -9.78
N VAL A 499 5.89 -20.54 -8.76
CA VAL A 499 5.99 -19.73 -7.55
C VAL A 499 6.92 -20.45 -6.58
N ALA A 500 8.12 -19.90 -6.38
CA ALA A 500 9.02 -20.32 -5.34
C ALA A 500 8.49 -19.84 -3.98
N LEU A 501 8.33 -20.76 -3.04
CA LEU A 501 7.88 -20.49 -1.67
C LEU A 501 9.05 -20.78 -0.71
N GLY A 502 9.51 -19.73 -0.04
CA GLY A 502 10.65 -19.79 0.87
C GLY A 502 12.00 -19.85 0.15
N MET A 503 12.95 -19.08 0.66
CA MET A 503 14.32 -19.03 0.16
C MET A 503 15.27 -19.43 1.26
N LEU A 504 16.06 -20.48 1.03
CA LEU A 504 17.21 -20.76 1.89
C LEU A 504 18.30 -19.73 1.61
N LYS A 505 18.64 -18.93 2.63
CA LYS A 505 19.81 -18.06 2.64
C LYS A 505 21.01 -18.87 3.09
N TRP A 506 21.99 -19.03 2.20
CA TRP A 506 23.18 -19.84 2.43
C TRP A 506 24.46 -19.16 1.96
N TYR A 507 25.61 -19.69 2.39
CA TYR A 507 26.93 -19.15 2.12
C TYR A 507 27.87 -20.25 1.64
N GLU A 508 28.68 -19.97 0.61
CA GLU A 508 29.60 -20.95 0.02
C GLU A 508 30.66 -21.45 1.01
N THR A 509 31.12 -20.58 1.91
CA THR A 509 32.10 -20.88 2.96
C THR A 509 31.78 -20.06 4.22
N ASP A 510 32.33 -20.44 5.37
CA ASP A 510 32.14 -19.71 6.64
C ASP A 510 32.70 -18.28 6.59
N ALA A 511 33.69 -18.03 5.73
CA ALA A 511 34.28 -16.70 5.50
C ALA A 511 33.52 -15.86 4.46
N SER A 512 32.55 -16.45 3.73
CA SER A 512 31.80 -15.71 2.71
C SER A 512 30.89 -14.66 3.36
N GLU A 513 30.97 -13.43 2.86
CA GLU A 513 30.06 -12.34 3.24
C GLU A 513 28.86 -12.23 2.29
N LYS A 514 28.93 -12.85 1.12
CA LYS A 514 27.90 -12.74 0.09
C LYS A 514 26.84 -13.85 0.27
N PRO A 515 25.58 -13.50 0.59
CA PRO A 515 24.51 -14.48 0.70
C PRO A 515 24.11 -14.99 -0.69
N ARG A 516 23.71 -16.27 -0.72
CA ARG A 516 23.10 -16.96 -1.85
C ARG A 516 21.69 -17.39 -1.44
N PHE A 517 20.79 -17.45 -2.42
CA PHE A 517 19.39 -17.77 -2.18
C PHE A 517 18.97 -18.94 -3.06
N ALA A 518 18.41 -19.98 -2.45
CA ALA A 518 17.89 -21.14 -3.16
C ALA A 518 16.41 -21.34 -2.81
N PRO A 519 15.51 -21.50 -3.79
CA PRO A 519 14.10 -21.73 -3.51
C PRO A 519 13.92 -23.09 -2.82
N ILE A 520 13.00 -23.17 -1.87
CA ILE A 520 12.74 -24.39 -1.12
C ILE A 520 11.65 -25.21 -1.80
N LEU A 521 10.44 -24.65 -1.86
CA LEU A 521 9.29 -25.24 -2.53
C LEU A 521 9.03 -24.50 -3.83
N LEU A 522 8.57 -25.21 -4.86
CA LEU A 522 8.25 -24.68 -6.17
C LEU A 522 6.85 -25.17 -6.54
N LEU A 523 5.89 -24.24 -6.50
CA LEU A 523 4.51 -24.48 -6.88
C LEU A 523 4.34 -24.19 -8.38
N PRO A 524 4.01 -25.17 -9.22
CA PRO A 524 3.82 -24.97 -10.65
C PRO A 524 2.59 -24.10 -10.91
N VAL A 525 2.79 -23.04 -11.69
CA VAL A 525 1.73 -22.11 -12.05
C VAL A 525 1.73 -21.82 -13.54
N GLU A 526 0.60 -21.37 -14.05
CA GLU A 526 0.52 -20.76 -15.36
C GLU A 526 0.12 -19.29 -15.28
N ILE A 527 0.65 -18.50 -16.23
CA ILE A 527 0.38 -17.08 -16.35
C ILE A 527 -0.55 -16.84 -17.54
N ILE A 528 -1.69 -16.19 -17.28
CA ILE A 528 -2.72 -15.95 -18.28
C ILE A 528 -2.96 -14.46 -18.41
N ARG A 529 -3.01 -13.97 -19.64
CA ARG A 529 -3.46 -12.61 -19.94
C ARG A 529 -4.96 -12.63 -20.16
N LYS A 530 -5.75 -12.05 -19.25
CA LYS A 530 -7.22 -12.04 -19.35
C LYS A 530 -7.74 -10.90 -20.23
N THR A 531 -7.77 -9.68 -19.71
CA THR A 531 -8.25 -8.48 -20.41
C THR A 531 -7.27 -7.34 -20.20
N ALA A 532 -7.39 -6.26 -21.00
CA ALA A 532 -6.57 -5.07 -20.79
C ALA A 532 -6.67 -4.50 -19.36
N GLN A 533 -7.85 -4.57 -18.73
CA GLN A 533 -8.08 -4.11 -17.35
C GLN A 533 -7.63 -5.12 -16.27
N LYS A 534 -7.82 -6.44 -16.45
CA LYS A 534 -7.35 -7.44 -15.47
C LYS A 534 -5.86 -7.75 -15.56
N GLY A 535 -5.20 -7.37 -16.65
CA GLY A 535 -3.76 -7.63 -16.83
C GLY A 535 -3.44 -9.12 -16.85
N TYR A 536 -2.37 -9.49 -16.16
CA TYR A 536 -1.93 -10.88 -16.02
C TYR A 536 -2.40 -11.46 -14.68
N ILE A 537 -2.90 -12.69 -14.74
CA ILE A 537 -3.22 -13.50 -13.57
C ILE A 537 -2.30 -14.71 -13.52
N ILE A 538 -2.12 -15.28 -12.34
CA ILE A 538 -1.54 -16.62 -12.15
C ILE A 538 -2.57 -17.56 -11.52
N ARG A 539 -2.45 -18.84 -11.86
CA ARG A 539 -3.20 -19.93 -11.22
C ARG A 539 -2.36 -21.19 -11.17
N SER A 540 -2.67 -22.09 -10.24
CA SER A 540 -2.03 -23.39 -10.13
C SER A 540 -2.26 -24.25 -11.38
N ARG A 541 -1.35 -25.20 -11.61
CA ARG A 541 -1.54 -26.30 -12.56
C ARG A 541 -1.97 -27.56 -11.81
N GLU A 542 -2.32 -28.61 -12.55
CA GLU A 542 -2.58 -29.94 -11.99
C GLU A 542 -1.32 -30.63 -11.43
N GLU A 543 -0.13 -30.12 -11.79
CA GLU A 543 1.15 -30.57 -11.27
C GLU A 543 1.26 -30.26 -9.74
N GLU A 544 1.81 -31.19 -8.96
CA GLU A 544 1.97 -30.99 -7.51
C GLU A 544 3.11 -30.01 -7.17
N THR A 545 3.01 -29.35 -6.01
CA THR A 545 4.12 -28.58 -5.43
C THR A 545 5.33 -29.48 -5.25
N ILE A 546 6.49 -29.07 -5.77
CA ILE A 546 7.73 -29.85 -5.71
C ILE A 546 8.76 -29.21 -4.79
N LEU A 547 9.55 -30.05 -4.11
CA LEU A 547 10.73 -29.61 -3.38
C LEU A 547 11.91 -29.43 -4.33
N ASN A 548 12.75 -28.43 -4.06
CA ASN A 548 13.99 -28.27 -4.78
C ASN A 548 15.01 -29.38 -4.45
N VAL A 549 14.98 -30.46 -5.23
CA VAL A 549 15.89 -31.60 -5.08
C VAL A 549 17.35 -31.19 -5.28
N THR A 550 17.62 -30.21 -6.15
CA THR A 550 18.98 -29.70 -6.39
C THR A 550 19.57 -29.09 -5.12
N LEU A 551 18.75 -28.35 -4.36
CA LEU A 551 19.15 -27.79 -3.07
C LEU A 551 19.49 -28.91 -2.06
N LEU A 552 18.65 -29.94 -1.93
CA LEU A 552 18.93 -31.06 -1.03
C LEU A 552 20.24 -31.77 -1.39
N GLU A 553 20.50 -31.96 -2.68
CA GLU A 553 21.71 -32.62 -3.14
C GLU A 553 22.97 -31.77 -2.85
N MET A 554 22.91 -30.46 -3.07
CA MET A 554 23.99 -29.53 -2.72
C MET A 554 24.24 -29.52 -1.20
N LEU A 555 23.18 -29.48 -0.38
CA LEU A 555 23.31 -29.51 1.10
C LEU A 555 24.06 -30.76 1.56
N ARG A 556 23.78 -31.89 0.92
CA ARG A 556 24.44 -33.16 1.24
C ARG A 556 25.89 -33.21 0.76
N GLN A 557 26.15 -32.88 -0.50
CA GLN A 557 27.49 -33.03 -1.09
C GLN A 557 28.49 -32.01 -0.51
N ASP A 558 28.09 -30.75 -0.45
CA ASP A 558 29.00 -29.65 -0.13
C ASP A 558 29.08 -29.40 1.37
N PHE A 559 27.99 -29.67 2.11
CA PHE A 559 27.88 -29.34 3.54
C PHE A 559 27.63 -30.54 4.46
N GLY A 560 27.45 -31.75 3.92
CA GLY A 560 27.19 -32.96 4.70
C GLY A 560 25.82 -32.98 5.40
N ILE A 561 24.90 -32.09 5.02
CA ILE A 561 23.57 -31.98 5.64
C ILE A 561 22.60 -32.89 4.88
N SER A 562 22.13 -33.94 5.54
CA SER A 562 21.10 -34.84 4.99
C SER A 562 19.76 -34.56 5.65
N ILE A 563 18.77 -34.15 4.86
CA ILE A 563 17.41 -33.86 5.33
C ILE A 563 16.52 -35.05 4.98
N GLY A 564 16.14 -35.84 5.97
CA GLY A 564 15.20 -36.95 5.83
C GLY A 564 13.75 -36.49 5.99
N GLY A 565 12.81 -37.32 5.54
CA GLY A 565 11.37 -37.08 5.75
C GLY A 565 10.70 -36.06 4.81
N LEU A 566 11.40 -35.63 3.76
CA LEU A 566 10.87 -34.75 2.71
C LEU A 566 10.71 -35.46 1.34
N GLU A 567 10.84 -36.78 1.30
CA GLU A 567 10.60 -37.60 0.11
C GLU A 567 9.12 -37.53 -0.32
N ASN A 568 8.22 -37.54 0.67
CA ASN A 568 6.84 -37.10 0.51
C ASN A 568 6.69 -35.81 1.32
N LEU A 569 6.24 -34.74 0.64
CA LEU A 569 6.03 -33.46 1.33
C LEU A 569 4.95 -33.61 2.41
N PRO A 570 5.18 -33.10 3.64
CA PRO A 570 4.13 -32.98 4.64
C PRO A 570 2.91 -32.29 4.05
N ARG A 571 1.71 -32.82 4.33
CA ARG A 571 0.44 -32.26 3.85
C ARG A 571 -0.47 -31.91 5.01
N ASP A 572 -1.25 -30.86 4.84
CA ASP A 572 -2.34 -30.46 5.73
C ASP A 572 -3.70 -30.62 5.04
N GLU A 573 -4.75 -29.99 5.58
CA GLU A 573 -6.10 -30.06 5.01
C GLU A 573 -6.23 -29.35 3.64
N SER A 574 -5.27 -28.50 3.26
CA SER A 574 -5.33 -27.64 2.06
C SER A 574 -4.26 -27.93 1.02
N GLY A 575 -3.22 -28.71 1.35
CA GLY A 575 -2.15 -28.96 0.40
C GLY A 575 -0.85 -29.36 1.09
N VAL A 576 0.25 -28.75 0.65
CA VAL A 576 1.56 -28.95 1.29
C VAL A 576 1.65 -28.08 2.54
N ASP A 577 1.99 -28.68 3.67
CA ASP A 577 2.26 -27.92 4.90
C ASP A 577 3.61 -27.20 4.79
N VAL A 578 3.57 -26.02 4.19
CA VAL A 578 4.72 -25.14 3.95
C VAL A 578 5.46 -24.84 5.26
N LYS A 579 4.73 -24.62 6.37
CA LYS A 579 5.33 -24.30 7.66
C LYS A 579 6.12 -25.48 8.20
N SER A 580 5.58 -26.69 8.13
CA SER A 580 6.29 -27.91 8.54
C SER A 580 7.54 -28.13 7.71
N VAL A 581 7.49 -27.94 6.40
CA VAL A 581 8.68 -28.02 5.52
C VAL A 581 9.75 -27.02 5.93
N PHE A 582 9.38 -25.75 6.16
CA PHE A 582 10.33 -24.73 6.60
C PHE A 582 10.93 -25.06 7.97
N ASN A 583 10.14 -25.59 8.90
CA ASN A 583 10.63 -26.00 10.20
C ASN A 583 11.61 -27.18 10.12
N ILE A 584 11.36 -28.17 9.27
CA ILE A 584 12.28 -29.29 9.03
C ILE A 584 13.62 -28.77 8.51
N ILE A 585 13.61 -27.88 7.52
CA ILE A 585 14.83 -27.33 6.95
C ILE A 585 15.54 -26.42 7.95
N ARG A 586 14.82 -25.58 8.71
CA ARG A 586 15.39 -24.77 9.80
C ARG A 586 16.12 -25.66 10.78
N GLN A 587 15.50 -26.74 11.24
CA GLN A 587 16.13 -27.71 12.15
C GLN A 587 17.42 -28.30 11.56
N ALA A 588 17.43 -28.63 10.26
CA ALA A 588 18.61 -29.19 9.58
C ALA A 588 19.78 -28.19 9.46
N ILE A 589 19.49 -26.88 9.35
CA ILE A 589 20.51 -25.84 9.21
C ILE A 589 20.83 -25.11 10.53
N MET A 590 20.22 -25.49 11.67
CA MET A 590 20.39 -24.79 12.97
C MET A 590 21.86 -24.58 13.38
N ALA A 591 22.74 -25.51 13.01
CA ALA A 591 24.16 -25.45 13.34
C ALA A 591 24.97 -24.52 12.43
N LYS A 592 24.40 -24.01 11.33
CA LYS A 592 25.07 -23.13 10.38
C LYS A 592 24.86 -21.66 10.74
N SER A 593 25.95 -20.98 11.06
CA SER A 593 25.92 -19.55 11.38
C SER A 593 25.50 -18.70 10.17
N LYS A 594 24.63 -17.71 10.39
CA LYS A 594 24.07 -16.77 9.39
C LYS A 594 23.11 -17.37 8.36
N TRP A 595 22.91 -18.68 8.35
CA TRP A 595 21.95 -19.33 7.47
C TRP A 595 20.54 -19.20 8.05
N ASP A 596 19.56 -18.94 7.20
CA ASP A 596 18.17 -18.82 7.62
C ASP A 596 17.22 -19.09 6.43
N ILE A 597 15.93 -19.23 6.72
CA ILE A 597 14.88 -19.28 5.71
C ILE A 597 14.19 -17.93 5.66
N GLU A 598 14.30 -17.27 4.51
CA GLU A 598 13.50 -16.09 4.19
C GLU A 598 12.15 -16.54 3.60
N GLU A 599 11.06 -16.33 4.35
CA GLU A 599 9.70 -16.70 3.95
C GLU A 599 9.12 -15.73 2.89
N GLN A 600 9.74 -15.71 1.72
CA GLN A 600 9.36 -14.90 0.59
C GLN A 600 8.73 -15.77 -0.51
N ALA A 601 7.86 -15.18 -1.32
CA ALA A 601 7.34 -15.81 -2.53
C ALA A 601 7.85 -15.10 -3.79
N LEU A 602 8.34 -15.86 -4.77
CA LEU A 602 8.87 -15.33 -6.02
C LEU A 602 8.27 -16.08 -7.21
N LEU A 603 7.74 -15.35 -8.18
CA LEU A 603 7.34 -15.89 -9.47
C LEU A 603 8.52 -15.82 -10.44
N GLY A 604 8.92 -16.95 -11.01
CA GLY A 604 10.04 -16.98 -11.94
C GLY A 604 10.08 -18.26 -12.75
N THR A 605 10.93 -18.24 -13.78
CA THR A 605 11.23 -19.43 -14.56
C THR A 605 12.36 -20.23 -13.92
N PHE A 606 12.09 -21.48 -13.55
CA PHE A 606 13.05 -22.43 -13.01
C PHE A 606 13.13 -23.61 -13.98
N SER A 607 14.27 -23.74 -14.66
CA SER A 607 14.46 -24.82 -15.64
C SER A 607 14.95 -26.07 -14.93
N PHE A 608 14.10 -27.09 -14.96
CA PHE A 608 14.46 -28.45 -14.59
C PHE A 608 14.85 -29.26 -15.83
N SER A 609 15.68 -28.71 -16.73
CA SER A 609 15.96 -29.26 -18.07
C SER A 609 16.48 -30.71 -18.10
N LYS A 610 16.78 -31.32 -16.95
CA LYS A 610 17.14 -32.74 -16.82
C LYS A 610 16.22 -33.57 -15.90
N PHE A 611 15.16 -32.97 -15.36
CA PHE A 611 14.16 -33.64 -14.51
C PHE A 611 13.01 -34.26 -15.32
N ILE A 612 12.76 -33.81 -16.55
CA ILE A 612 11.77 -34.45 -17.44
C ILE A 612 12.21 -35.90 -17.75
N LEU A 613 13.52 -36.11 -17.95
CA LEU A 613 14.16 -37.43 -18.04
C LEU A 613 14.11 -38.24 -16.72
N TRP A 614 13.89 -37.57 -15.59
CA TRP A 614 13.82 -38.17 -14.25
C TRP A 614 12.41 -38.71 -13.96
N ASN A 615 11.37 -37.97 -14.37
CA ASN A 615 9.98 -38.34 -14.17
C ASN A 615 9.48 -39.40 -15.17
N ASP A 616 9.99 -39.42 -16.41
CA ASP A 616 9.63 -40.42 -17.45
C ASP A 616 10.13 -41.85 -17.16
N ILE A 617 10.95 -42.03 -16.11
CA ILE A 617 11.47 -43.35 -15.69
C ILE A 617 10.55 -44.02 -14.65
N HIS A 618 9.51 -43.32 -14.15
CA HIS A 618 8.56 -43.83 -13.16
C HIS A 618 7.17 -44.11 -13.74
#